data_AF-A0A3S2N755-F1
#
_entry.id   AF-A0A3S2N755-F1
#
_cell.length_a   1.000
_cell.length_b   1.000
_cell.length_c   1.000
_cell.angle_alpha   90.00
_cell.angle_beta   90.00
_cell.angle_gamma   90.00
#
_symmetry.space_group_name_H-M   'P 1'
#
loop_
_entity.id
_entity.type
_entity.pdbx_description
1 polymer ?
#
loop_
_entity_poly.entity_id
_entity_poly.type
_entity_poly.pdbx_seq_one_letter_code
_entity_poly.pdbx_strand_id
1 'polypeptide(L)'
;MTFWAGVLLMFGAFMVTAEGDRPLDMAVDSVDDMYDDCEDKMLKLVKKEFLESEKSTHKNFSDSWNEAEMYYKGFLLKASLEVRRRQKFGS
;
A
#
# COMPACT_ATOMS: atom_id res chain seq x y z
N MET A 1 39.38 1.16 -33.55
CA MET A 1 39.84 0.53 -32.30
C MET A 1 39.71 1.42 -31.07
N THR A 2 39.62 2.76 -31.21
CA THR A 2 39.45 3.71 -30.08
C THR A 2 38.01 3.86 -29.60
N PHE A 3 37.02 3.53 -30.44
CA PHE A 3 35.60 3.66 -30.11
C PHE A 3 35.15 2.65 -29.04
N TRP A 4 35.66 1.42 -29.10
CA TRP A 4 35.37 0.37 -28.12
C TRP A 4 36.00 0.63 -26.75
N ALA A 5 37.18 1.24 -26.71
CA ALA A 5 37.84 1.63 -25.46
C ALA A 5 37.07 2.72 -24.70
N GLY A 6 36.48 3.68 -25.42
CA GLY A 6 35.62 4.71 -24.82
C GLY A 6 34.33 4.15 -24.23
N VAL A 7 33.69 3.18 -24.90
CA VAL A 7 32.48 2.50 -24.41
C VAL A 7 32.77 1.70 -23.13
N LEU A 8 33.90 1.00 -23.07
CA LEU A 8 34.34 0.24 -21.89
C LEU A 8 34.60 1.15 -20.67
N LEU A 9 35.20 2.32 -20.88
CA LEU A 9 35.43 3.30 -19.81
C LEU A 9 34.13 3.91 -19.28
N MET A 10 33.14 4.18 -20.14
CA MET A 10 31.83 4.70 -19.72
C MET A 10 30.97 3.65 -19.00
N PHE A 11 31.06 2.37 -19.38
CA PHE A 11 30.39 1.28 -18.66
C PHE A 11 31.05 0.98 -17.29
N GLY A 12 32.37 1.08 -17.19
CA GLY A 12 33.11 0.83 -15.94
C GLY A 12 32.84 1.87 -14.85
N ALA A 13 32.63 3.13 -15.22
CA ALA A 13 32.29 4.19 -14.26
C ALA A 13 30.83 4.14 -13.78
N PHE A 14 29.93 3.46 -14.50
CA PHE A 14 28.50 3.38 -14.16
C PHE A 14 28.18 2.26 -13.14
N MET A 15 29.03 1.24 -13.00
CA MET A 15 28.79 0.08 -12.11
C MET A 15 29.20 0.29 -10.64
N VAL A 16 29.57 1.51 -10.22
CA VAL A 16 29.78 1.85 -8.80
C VAL A 16 28.64 2.74 -8.31
N THR A 17 27.47 2.13 -8.19
CA THR A 17 26.47 2.49 -7.18
C THR A 17 25.83 1.18 -6.70
N ALA A 18 26.67 0.24 -6.26
CA ALA A 18 26.16 -0.84 -5.41
C ALA A 18 25.70 -0.18 -4.11
N GLU A 19 24.38 -0.13 -3.93
CA GLU A 19 23.76 0.29 -2.67
C GLU A 19 24.47 -0.42 -1.51
N GLY A 20 24.94 0.39 -0.56
CA GLY A 20 25.65 -0.09 0.61
C GLY A 20 24.84 -1.16 1.33
N ASP A 21 25.54 -2.18 1.81
CA ASP A 21 25.01 -3.28 2.60
C ASP A 21 24.13 -2.71 3.72
N ARG A 22 22.82 -2.96 3.66
CA ARG A 22 21.85 -2.51 4.67
C ARG A 22 21.76 -3.64 5.71
N PRO A 23 22.41 -3.52 6.88
CA PRO A 23 22.34 -4.57 7.88
C PRO A 23 20.88 -4.73 8.32
N LEU A 24 20.43 -5.98 8.44
CA LEU A 24 19.13 -6.27 9.00
C LEU A 24 19.13 -5.91 10.48
N ASP A 25 18.13 -5.16 10.91
CA ASP A 25 17.90 -4.82 12.31
C ASP A 25 16.47 -5.20 12.72
N MET A 26 16.11 -4.88 13.96
CA MET A 26 14.77 -5.12 14.50
C MET A 26 13.78 -3.98 14.17
N ALA A 27 14.12 -3.08 13.23
CA ALA A 27 13.31 -1.93 12.84
C ALA A 27 12.80 -1.10 14.04
N VAL A 28 13.71 -0.70 14.93
CA VAL A 28 13.37 -0.02 16.20
C VAL A 28 12.60 1.29 15.99
N ASP A 29 12.86 1.98 14.88
CA ASP A 29 12.19 3.24 14.50
C ASP A 29 10.88 3.02 13.72
N SER A 30 10.45 1.77 13.53
CA SER A 30 9.20 1.45 12.83
C SER A 30 7.98 1.60 13.72
N VAL A 31 6.87 1.98 13.09
CA VAL A 31 5.55 2.02 13.74
C VAL A 31 4.89 0.66 13.54
N ASP A 32 5.14 -0.27 14.47
CA ASP A 32 4.64 -1.66 14.45
C ASP A 32 3.61 -1.88 15.58
N ASP A 33 2.58 -1.03 15.59
CA ASP A 33 1.52 -1.09 16.60
C ASP A 33 0.59 -2.29 16.35
N MET A 34 0.53 -3.21 17.30
CA MET A 34 -0.40 -4.36 17.24
C MET A 34 -1.85 -3.97 17.54
N TYR A 35 -2.05 -2.83 18.21
CA TYR A 35 -3.34 -2.32 18.68
C TYR A 35 -4.11 -3.22 19.67
N ASP A 36 -3.48 -4.24 20.24
CA ASP A 36 -4.07 -5.11 21.26
C ASP A 36 -4.71 -4.30 22.40
N ASP A 37 -5.94 -4.67 22.79
CA ASP A 37 -6.77 -4.06 23.84
C ASP A 37 -7.18 -2.59 23.59
N CYS A 38 -6.79 -1.98 22.47
CA CYS A 38 -7.15 -0.59 22.13
C CYS A 38 -7.86 -0.44 20.78
N GLU A 39 -8.27 -1.56 20.16
CA GLU A 39 -8.85 -1.63 18.83
C GLU A 39 -10.12 -0.77 18.74
N ASP A 40 -11.02 -0.89 19.72
CA ASP A 40 -12.28 -0.15 19.74
C ASP A 40 -12.08 1.36 19.83
N LYS A 41 -11.06 1.79 20.59
CA LYS A 41 -10.73 3.20 20.75
C LYS A 41 -10.10 3.73 19.46
N MET A 42 -9.17 2.99 18.89
CA MET A 42 -8.51 3.35 17.64
C MET A 42 -9.49 3.39 16.47
N LEU A 43 -10.41 2.43 16.38
CA LEU A 43 -11.45 2.44 15.35
C LEU A 43 -12.31 3.71 15.40
N LYS A 44 -12.65 4.18 16.60
CA LYS A 44 -13.40 5.43 16.77
C LYS A 44 -12.59 6.64 16.31
N LEU A 45 -11.30 6.70 16.64
CA LEU A 45 -10.42 7.80 16.26
C LEU A 45 -10.15 7.81 14.75
N VAL A 46 -9.87 6.65 14.15
CA VAL A 46 -9.66 6.49 12.70
C VAL A 46 -10.88 6.97 11.92
N LYS A 47 -12.09 6.55 12.32
CA LYS A 47 -13.32 6.95 11.64
C LYS A 47 -13.69 8.42 11.84
N LYS A 48 -13.32 9.01 12.97
CA LYS A 48 -13.73 10.37 13.33
C LYS A 48 -12.76 11.42 12.81
N GLU A 49 -11.47 11.14 12.83
CA GLU A 49 -10.43 12.16 12.71
C GLU A 49 -9.26 11.74 11.83
N PHE A 50 -8.58 10.63 12.14
CA PHE A 50 -7.29 10.32 11.49
C PHE A 50 -7.43 10.05 10.00
N LEU A 51 -8.44 9.27 9.57
CA LEU A 51 -8.59 8.94 8.15
C LEU A 51 -8.87 10.19 7.31
N GLU A 52 -9.73 11.07 7.79
CA GLU A 52 -10.05 12.32 7.08
C GLU A 52 -8.84 13.26 7.06
N SER A 53 -8.11 13.36 8.17
CA SER A 53 -6.87 14.12 8.24
C SER A 53 -5.84 13.60 7.23
N GLU A 54 -5.54 12.30 7.23
CA GLU A 54 -4.56 11.70 6.32
C GLU A 54 -4.94 11.86 4.85
N LYS A 55 -6.23 11.66 4.51
CA LYS A 55 -6.73 11.91 3.15
C LYS A 55 -6.58 13.37 2.74
N SER A 56 -6.77 14.31 3.66
CA SER A 56 -6.64 15.74 3.37
C SER A 56 -5.17 16.17 3.21
N THR A 57 -4.27 15.59 4.00
CA THR A 57 -2.84 15.92 3.99
C THR A 57 -2.09 15.24 2.84
N HIS A 58 -2.46 14.01 2.50
CA HIS A 58 -1.72 13.19 1.54
C HIS A 58 -2.58 12.80 0.35
N LYS A 59 -2.40 13.51 -0.76
CA LYS A 59 -3.17 13.27 -2.00
C LYS A 59 -3.03 11.84 -2.52
N ASN A 60 -1.82 11.30 -2.56
CA ASN A 60 -1.58 9.94 -3.07
C ASN A 60 -2.31 8.88 -2.22
N PHE A 61 -2.27 9.04 -0.89
CA PHE A 61 -3.00 8.17 0.02
C PHE A 61 -4.51 8.26 -0.22
N SER A 62 -5.04 9.47 -0.35
CA SER A 62 -6.47 9.70 -0.61
C SER A 62 -6.94 9.03 -1.90
N ASP A 63 -6.20 9.22 -2.99
CA ASP A 63 -6.54 8.64 -4.30
C ASP A 63 -6.54 7.09 -4.21
N SER A 64 -5.48 6.50 -3.64
CA SER A 64 -5.38 5.04 -3.48
C SER A 64 -6.46 4.47 -2.56
N TRP A 65 -6.79 5.18 -1.47
CA TRP A 65 -7.85 4.74 -0.55
C TRP A 65 -9.22 4.76 -1.22
N ASN A 66 -9.54 5.83 -1.96
CA ASN A 66 -10.83 5.96 -2.62
C ASN A 66 -11.00 4.89 -3.71
N GLU A 67 -9.94 4.56 -4.46
CA GLU A 67 -9.96 3.47 -5.44
C GLU A 67 -10.21 2.12 -4.77
N ALA A 68 -9.51 1.82 -3.67
CA ALA A 68 -9.70 0.59 -2.90
C ALA A 68 -11.14 0.48 -2.36
N GLU A 69 -11.69 1.58 -1.86
CA GLU A 69 -13.06 1.63 -1.35
C GLU A 69 -14.10 1.38 -2.44
N MET A 70 -13.90 1.94 -3.64
CA MET A 70 -14.75 1.69 -4.80
C MET A 70 -14.72 0.22 -5.21
N TYR A 71 -13.54 -0.38 -5.29
CA TYR A 71 -13.37 -1.79 -5.60
C TYR A 71 -14.11 -2.69 -4.60
N TYR A 72 -13.93 -2.43 -3.31
CA TYR A 72 -14.57 -3.21 -2.24
C TYR A 72 -16.11 -3.09 -2.29
N LYS A 73 -16.66 -1.90 -2.51
CA LYS A 73 -18.12 -1.70 -2.68
C LYS A 73 -18.66 -2.47 -3.88
N GLY A 74 -17.95 -2.45 -5.01
CA GLY A 74 -18.31 -3.22 -6.20
C GLY A 74 -18.32 -4.73 -5.93
N PHE A 75 -17.31 -5.22 -5.21
CA PHE A 75 -17.25 -6.62 -4.77
C PHE A 75 -18.46 -6.99 -3.89
N LEU A 76 -18.80 -6.17 -2.89
CA LEU A 76 -19.96 -6.40 -2.02
C LEU A 76 -21.28 -6.40 -2.80
N LEU A 77 -21.45 -5.49 -3.76
CA LEU A 77 -22.63 -5.46 -4.62
C LEU A 77 -22.74 -6.76 -5.43
N LYS A 78 -21.65 -7.22 -6.03
CA LYS A 78 -21.62 -8.48 -6.78
C LYS A 78 -21.97 -9.68 -5.89
N ALA A 79 -21.38 -9.76 -4.71
CA ALA A 79 -21.66 -10.83 -3.74
C ALA A 79 -23.13 -10.84 -3.31
N SER A 80 -23.70 -9.67 -2.97
CA SER A 80 -25.10 -9.56 -2.56
C SER A 80 -26.09 -9.94 -3.68
N LEU A 81 -25.79 -9.59 -4.93
CA LEU A 81 -26.57 -10.00 -6.09
C LEU A 81 -26.54 -11.51 -6.31
N GLU A 82 -25.38 -12.15 -6.08
CA GLU A 82 -25.23 -13.58 -6.23
C GLU A 82 -26.00 -14.35 -5.14
N VAL A 83 -25.95 -13.90 -3.88
CA VAL A 83 -26.77 -14.46 -2.79
C VAL A 83 -28.25 -14.36 -3.12
N ARG A 84 -28.71 -13.18 -3.59
CA ARG A 84 -30.11 -12.98 -4.00
C ARG A 84 -30.51 -13.90 -5.16
N ARG A 85 -29.61 -14.11 -6.12
CA ARG A 85 -29.84 -15.04 -7.24
C ARG A 85 -30.05 -16.45 -6.69
N ARG A 86 -29.18 -16.93 -5.81
CA ARG A 86 -29.29 -18.27 -5.19
C ARG A 86 -30.60 -18.46 -4.43
N GLN A 87 -31.04 -17.45 -3.67
CA GLN A 87 -32.33 -17.50 -2.95
C GLN A 87 -33.55 -17.59 -3.88
N LYS A 88 -33.50 -17.00 -5.07
CA LYS A 88 -34.61 -17.05 -6.05
C LYS A 88 -34.69 -18.36 -6.84
N PHE A 89 -33.58 -19.07 -7.02
CA PHE A 89 -33.53 -20.32 -7.80
C PHE A 89 -33.46 -21.59 -6.93
N GLY A 90 -33.40 -21.44 -5.60
CA GLY A 90 -33.39 -22.54 -4.63
C GLY A 90 -34.68 -22.72 -3.84
N SER A 91 -35.77 -22.04 -4.23
CA SER A 91 -37.14 -22.19 -3.74
C SER A 91 -38.06 -22.60 -4.88
#